data_AF-A0AAD2G3X5-F1
#
_entry.id   AF-A0AAD2G3X5-F1
#
_cell.length_a   1.000
_cell.length_b   1.000
_cell.length_c   1.000
_cell.angle_alpha   90.00
_cell.angle_beta   90.00
_cell.angle_gamma   90.00
#
_symmetry.space_group_name_H-M   'P 1'
#
loop_
_entity.id
_entity.type
_entity.pdbx_description
1 polymer ?
#
loop_
_entity_poly.entity_id
_entity_poly.type
_entity_poly.pdbx_seq_one_letter_code
_entity_poly.pdbx_strand_id
1 'polypeptide(L)'
;MKDNGTMPGPKMGPRPPDFDEALVKQSPTFSRWLNLENGQKLRYACRDFIKGHGDDEERLMRRIMIARRNNIRDHQVLKRARQIAQTNPLDGVPVPLEKVAKLDHNHDHHDHHDHHDDHHHSFGKSSMESSMDNHHHLVQESSRKRRPATLFSDSYVAKEMDIAAVEATRSYRTWLDLPDGAEFVYNQKYIKGREGHDWLLKKNIWRRMRYRRENKKIVHAFLEQNDTAPGLASHIVDEALLTTHSILAADAVTQASVEAALESADGSKKGDYEEVSAAVEAAMGVADSYAKSPYNVVHNPLDTVTTTAGALDAAARLAAAASSGVDDDAVAAAASIDV
;
A
#
# COMPACT_ATOMS: atom_id res chain seq x y z
N MET A 1 52.72 -12.20 -4.74
CA MET A 1 51.26 -12.24 -5.00
C MET A 1 50.91 -10.93 -5.68
N LYS A 2 50.37 -10.97 -6.91
CA LYS A 2 49.97 -9.76 -7.63
C LYS A 2 48.57 -9.39 -7.14
N ASP A 3 48.43 -8.22 -6.50
CA ASP A 3 47.12 -7.65 -6.22
C ASP A 3 46.38 -7.48 -7.54
N ASN A 4 45.31 -8.27 -7.74
CA ASN A 4 44.39 -8.06 -8.84
C ASN A 4 43.71 -6.72 -8.58
N GLY A 5 44.22 -5.67 -9.23
CA GLY A 5 43.76 -4.28 -9.13
C GLY A 5 42.27 -4.16 -9.40
N THR A 6 41.49 -4.39 -8.36
CA THR A 6 40.05 -4.24 -8.38
C THR A 6 39.79 -2.74 -8.47
N MET A 7 39.41 -2.27 -9.65
CA MET A 7 39.03 -0.89 -9.88
C MET A 7 38.06 -0.46 -8.77
N PRO A 8 38.38 0.58 -7.97
CA PRO A 8 37.50 1.00 -6.89
C PRO A 8 36.17 1.39 -7.50
N GLY A 9 35.10 0.71 -7.10
CA GLY A 9 33.75 1.05 -7.51
C GLY A 9 33.42 2.50 -7.13
N PRO A 10 32.40 3.12 -7.75
CA PRO A 10 31.97 4.47 -7.39
C PRO A 10 31.80 4.58 -5.87
N LYS A 11 32.53 5.51 -5.24
CA LYS A 11 32.41 5.74 -3.79
C LYS A 11 30.95 6.06 -3.47
N MET A 12 30.42 5.40 -2.44
CA MET A 12 29.05 5.64 -2.00
C MET A 12 28.96 7.07 -1.45
N GLY A 13 28.10 7.91 -2.05
CA GLY A 13 27.83 9.26 -1.54
C GLY A 13 27.16 9.25 -0.16
N PRO A 14 26.84 10.41 0.43
CA PRO A 14 26.09 10.48 1.69
C PRO A 14 24.75 9.72 1.60
N ARG A 15 24.24 9.23 2.74
CA ARG A 15 22.91 8.62 2.80
C ARG A 15 21.85 9.67 2.42
N PRO A 16 20.80 9.31 1.65
CA PRO A 16 19.66 10.20 1.46
C PRO A 16 19.06 10.62 2.81
N PRO A 17 18.52 11.85 2.94
CA PRO A 17 17.98 12.34 4.20
C PRO A 17 16.78 11.53 4.69
N ASP A 18 16.03 10.90 3.78
CA ASP A 18 14.89 10.05 4.07
C ASP A 18 15.27 8.57 4.29
N PHE A 19 16.54 8.29 4.62
CA PHE A 19 17.00 6.92 4.87
C PHE A 19 16.52 6.40 6.22
N ASP A 20 15.52 5.53 6.20
CA ASP A 20 15.03 4.81 7.39
C ASP A 20 15.71 3.44 7.52
N GLU A 21 16.70 3.35 8.41
CA GLU A 21 17.45 2.12 8.66
C GLU A 21 16.61 1.04 9.34
N ALA A 22 15.75 1.40 10.29
CA ALA A 22 14.91 0.46 11.02
C ALA A 22 13.98 -0.28 10.04
N LEU A 23 13.40 0.48 9.12
CA LEU A 23 12.53 -0.03 8.08
C LEU A 23 13.25 -0.97 7.08
N VAL A 24 14.51 -0.69 6.76
CA VAL A 24 15.33 -1.58 5.91
C VAL A 24 15.67 -2.88 6.64
N LYS A 25 16.00 -2.79 7.94
CA LYS A 25 16.34 -3.95 8.78
C LYS A 25 15.17 -4.92 8.97
N GLN A 26 13.94 -4.41 8.96
CA GLN A 26 12.72 -5.24 8.97
C GLN A 26 12.47 -6.00 7.67
N SER A 27 13.20 -5.71 6.58
CA SER A 27 12.94 -6.37 5.30
C SER A 27 13.39 -7.84 5.31
N PRO A 28 12.63 -8.77 4.68
CA PRO A 28 13.01 -10.19 4.61
C PRO A 28 14.35 -10.45 3.92
N THR A 29 14.80 -9.52 3.07
CA THR A 29 16.11 -9.63 2.40
C THR A 29 17.23 -9.32 3.38
N PHE A 30 17.06 -8.33 4.25
CA PHE A 30 18.03 -8.02 5.28
C PHE A 30 18.08 -9.10 6.36
N SER A 31 16.93 -9.67 6.76
CA SER A 31 16.92 -10.83 7.66
C SER A 31 17.71 -12.02 7.11
N ARG A 32 17.60 -12.30 5.80
CA ARG A 32 18.43 -13.33 5.14
C ARG A 32 19.92 -12.99 5.17
N TRP A 33 20.28 -11.71 5.01
CA TRP A 33 21.67 -11.24 5.11
C TRP A 33 22.25 -11.45 6.52
N LEU A 34 21.47 -11.16 7.56
CA LEU A 34 21.90 -11.36 8.95
C LEU A 34 22.22 -12.83 9.26
N ASN A 35 21.54 -13.77 8.61
CA ASN A 35 21.77 -15.21 8.80
C ASN A 35 22.96 -15.78 8.01
N LEU A 36 23.62 -14.99 7.15
CA LEU A 36 24.81 -15.43 6.44
C LEU A 36 26.06 -15.38 7.33
N GLU A 37 27.07 -16.18 7.02
CA GLU A 37 28.41 -16.08 7.63
C GLU A 37 29.29 -15.10 6.84
N ASN A 38 30.35 -14.59 7.47
CA ASN A 38 31.32 -13.73 6.79
C ASN A 38 31.96 -14.47 5.59
N GLY A 39 31.99 -13.83 4.43
CA GLY A 39 32.44 -14.43 3.16
C GLY A 39 31.34 -15.07 2.32
N GLN A 40 30.15 -15.31 2.87
CA GLN A 40 29.02 -15.83 2.09
C GLN A 40 28.40 -14.74 1.19
N LYS A 41 27.83 -15.18 0.07
CA LYS A 41 27.33 -14.31 -1.00
C LYS A 41 25.80 -14.26 -1.02
N LEU A 42 25.24 -13.05 -1.04
CA LEU A 42 23.81 -12.79 -1.29
C LEU A 42 23.63 -12.14 -2.65
N ARG A 43 22.77 -12.70 -3.50
CA ARG A 43 22.36 -12.07 -4.76
C ARG A 43 21.01 -11.38 -4.60
N TYR A 44 20.96 -10.06 -4.78
CA TYR A 44 19.73 -9.27 -4.69
C TYR A 44 19.64 -8.20 -5.77
N ALA A 45 18.48 -8.09 -6.43
CA ALA A 45 18.21 -7.13 -7.50
C ALA A 45 19.33 -7.08 -8.57
N CYS A 46 19.76 -8.27 -9.00
CA CYS A 46 20.84 -8.54 -9.97
C CYS A 46 22.26 -8.14 -9.55
N ARG A 47 22.48 -7.80 -8.28
CA ARG A 47 23.80 -7.51 -7.72
C ARG A 47 24.17 -8.54 -6.67
N ASP A 48 25.47 -8.73 -6.52
CA ASP A 48 26.06 -9.64 -5.56
C ASP A 48 26.67 -8.86 -4.41
N PHE A 49 26.44 -9.33 -3.19
CA PHE A 49 26.92 -8.75 -1.95
C PHE A 49 27.61 -9.84 -1.14
N ILE A 50 28.76 -9.55 -0.54
CA ILE A 50 29.55 -10.49 0.25
C ILE A 50 29.58 -10.02 1.70
N LYS A 51 29.13 -10.87 2.62
CA LYS A 51 29.04 -10.48 4.03
C LYS A 51 30.42 -10.28 4.64
N GLY A 52 30.59 -9.20 5.39
CA GLY A 52 31.88 -8.80 5.98
C GLY A 52 32.88 -8.20 4.98
N HIS A 53 32.50 -7.99 3.72
CA HIS A 53 33.39 -7.41 2.69
C HIS A 53 33.11 -5.91 2.47
N GLY A 54 33.93 -5.05 3.07
CA GLY A 54 33.87 -3.59 2.89
C GLY A 54 32.48 -3.03 3.22
N ASP A 55 31.95 -2.16 2.35
CA ASP A 55 30.66 -1.48 2.53
C ASP A 55 29.47 -2.26 1.96
N ASP A 56 29.58 -3.57 1.75
CA ASP A 56 28.52 -4.35 1.07
C ASP A 56 27.20 -4.37 1.85
N GLU A 57 27.25 -4.28 3.18
CA GLU A 57 26.04 -4.14 4.00
C GLU A 57 25.31 -2.82 3.71
N GLU A 58 26.04 -1.70 3.71
CA GLU A 58 25.49 -0.39 3.37
C GLU A 58 24.96 -0.36 1.93
N ARG A 59 25.70 -0.94 0.99
CA ARG A 59 25.27 -1.07 -0.41
C ARG A 59 23.99 -1.90 -0.53
N LEU A 60 23.86 -2.98 0.24
CA LEU A 60 22.66 -3.81 0.28
C LEU A 60 21.49 -3.02 0.85
N MET A 61 21.68 -2.34 1.99
CA MET A 61 20.63 -1.56 2.64
C MET A 61 20.08 -0.47 1.71
N ARG A 62 20.95 0.30 1.06
CA ARG A 62 20.52 1.29 0.05
C ARG A 62 19.80 0.64 -1.12
N ARG A 63 20.25 -0.54 -1.58
CA ARG A 63 19.59 -1.25 -2.68
C ARG A 63 18.18 -1.70 -2.31
N ILE A 64 17.97 -2.16 -1.07
CA ILE A 64 16.65 -2.53 -0.54
C ILE A 64 15.73 -1.30 -0.53
N MET A 65 16.21 -0.16 -0.02
CA MET A 65 15.39 1.05 0.01
C MET A 65 15.05 1.58 -1.39
N ILE A 66 16.01 1.62 -2.33
CA ILE A 66 15.75 2.04 -3.71
C ILE A 66 14.70 1.13 -4.36
N ALA A 67 14.83 -0.19 -4.19
CA ALA A 67 13.85 -1.14 -4.71
C ALA A 67 12.46 -0.90 -4.11
N ARG A 68 12.38 -0.65 -2.80
CA ARG A 68 11.13 -0.31 -2.12
C ARG A 68 10.51 0.99 -2.65
N ARG A 69 11.29 2.07 -2.77
CA ARG A 69 10.83 3.36 -3.28
C ARG A 69 10.28 3.22 -4.70
N ASN A 70 10.98 2.49 -5.56
CA ASN A 70 10.51 2.22 -6.93
C ASN A 70 9.20 1.43 -6.91
N ASN A 71 9.09 0.39 -6.08
CA ASN A 71 7.83 -0.37 -5.97
C ASN A 71 6.66 0.51 -5.50
N ILE A 72 6.86 1.37 -4.50
CA ILE A 72 5.81 2.29 -4.01
C ILE A 72 5.39 3.24 -5.12
N ARG A 73 6.35 3.88 -5.79
CA ARG A 73 6.09 4.81 -6.90
C ARG A 73 5.34 4.10 -8.03
N ASP A 74 5.82 2.95 -8.47
CA ASP A 74 5.18 2.16 -9.53
C ASP A 74 3.75 1.77 -9.15
N HIS A 75 3.51 1.39 -7.89
CA HIS A 75 2.17 1.09 -7.39
C HIS A 75 1.25 2.31 -7.37
N GLN A 76 1.76 3.48 -6.97
CA GLN A 76 0.99 4.73 -6.96
C GLN A 76 0.65 5.18 -8.38
N VAL A 77 1.61 5.17 -9.30
CA VAL A 77 1.40 5.50 -10.72
C VAL A 77 0.36 4.56 -11.33
N LEU A 78 0.49 3.25 -11.06
CA LEU A 78 -0.47 2.27 -11.55
C LEU A 78 -1.87 2.44 -10.95
N LYS A 79 -1.97 2.80 -9.66
CA LYS A 79 -3.26 3.10 -9.01
C LYS A 79 -3.93 4.31 -9.64
N ARG A 80 -3.19 5.41 -9.85
CA ARG A 80 -3.69 6.63 -10.51
C ARG A 80 -4.12 6.37 -11.95
N ALA A 81 -3.27 5.69 -12.74
CA ALA A 81 -3.59 5.38 -14.13
C ALA A 81 -4.85 4.50 -14.25
N ARG A 82 -5.08 3.57 -13.31
CA ARG A 82 -6.32 2.78 -13.25
C ARG A 82 -7.54 3.60 -12.83
N GLN A 83 -7.39 4.53 -11.90
CA GLN A 83 -8.48 5.42 -11.49
C GLN A 83 -8.91 6.29 -12.67
N ILE A 84 -7.97 6.89 -13.40
CA ILE A 84 -8.25 7.70 -14.60
C ILE A 84 -8.92 6.86 -15.69
N ALA A 85 -8.44 5.64 -15.94
CA ALA A 85 -9.06 4.72 -16.88
C ALA A 85 -10.49 4.29 -16.46
N GLN A 86 -10.85 4.42 -15.18
CA GLN A 86 -12.20 4.15 -14.67
C GLN A 86 -13.11 5.38 -14.73
N THR A 87 -12.59 6.57 -14.43
CA THR A 87 -13.40 7.81 -14.36
C THR A 87 -13.62 8.44 -15.73
N ASN A 88 -12.65 8.33 -16.64
CA ASN A 88 -12.74 8.83 -18.01
C ASN A 88 -12.65 7.67 -19.00
N PRO A 89 -13.73 6.88 -19.19
CA PRO A 89 -13.84 6.01 -20.36
C PRO A 89 -14.03 6.92 -21.58
N LEU A 90 -12.96 7.55 -22.04
CA LEU A 90 -12.97 8.40 -23.23
C LEU A 90 -13.55 7.62 -24.40
N ASP A 91 -14.55 8.23 -25.05
CA ASP A 91 -15.23 7.76 -26.24
C ASP A 91 -14.25 7.20 -27.28
N GLY A 92 -14.30 5.89 -27.52
CA GLY A 92 -13.85 5.32 -28.79
C GLY A 92 -12.49 4.63 -28.84
N VAL A 93 -11.69 4.59 -27.77
CA VAL A 93 -10.62 3.57 -27.69
C VAL A 93 -11.23 2.34 -27.01
N PRO A 94 -11.61 1.28 -27.76
CA PRO A 94 -12.07 0.06 -27.14
C PRO A 94 -10.91 -0.48 -26.31
N VAL A 95 -10.97 -0.28 -24.99
CA VAL A 95 -10.24 -1.12 -24.07
C VAL A 95 -10.65 -2.54 -24.47
N PRO A 96 -9.73 -3.45 -24.85
CA PRO A 96 -10.06 -4.84 -25.13
C PRO A 96 -10.45 -5.59 -23.85
N LEU A 97 -11.42 -5.05 -23.11
CA LEU A 97 -12.31 -5.80 -22.27
C LEU A 97 -13.33 -6.41 -23.22
N GLU A 98 -12.90 -7.48 -23.88
CA GLU A 98 -13.75 -8.42 -24.57
C GLU A 98 -14.97 -8.70 -23.67
N LYS A 99 -16.08 -8.03 -23.99
CA LYS A 99 -17.42 -8.43 -23.54
C LYS A 99 -17.78 -9.72 -24.28
N VAL A 100 -17.05 -10.80 -24.03
CA VAL A 100 -17.45 -12.17 -24.41
C VAL A 100 -18.27 -12.74 -23.26
N ALA A 101 -19.34 -12.03 -22.91
CA ALA A 101 -20.34 -12.49 -21.98
C ALA A 101 -21.68 -12.27 -22.67
N LYS A 102 -22.00 -13.19 -23.59
CA LYS A 102 -23.31 -13.56 -24.17
C LYS A 102 -23.06 -14.16 -25.55
N LEU A 103 -22.48 -15.35 -25.60
CA LEU A 103 -22.67 -16.23 -26.74
C LEU A 103 -22.95 -17.62 -26.16
N ASP A 104 -24.19 -18.04 -26.42
CA ASP A 104 -24.88 -19.26 -26.03
C ASP A 104 -23.97 -20.44 -25.66
N HIS A 105 -24.09 -20.88 -24.40
CA HIS A 105 -23.81 -22.25 -24.01
C HIS A 105 -25.16 -22.93 -23.71
N ASN A 106 -25.96 -23.10 -24.76
CA ASN A 106 -26.85 -24.25 -24.87
C ASN A 106 -26.01 -25.38 -25.48
N HIS A 107 -25.32 -26.14 -24.64
CA HIS A 107 -24.80 -27.44 -25.05
C HIS A 107 -24.99 -28.45 -23.91
N ASP A 108 -26.05 -29.24 -24.10
CA ASP A 108 -26.35 -30.55 -23.56
C ASP A 108 -25.47 -31.06 -22.43
N HIS A 109 -25.97 -30.89 -21.20
CA HIS A 109 -25.66 -31.82 -20.13
C HIS A 109 -26.47 -33.09 -20.39
N HIS A 110 -25.85 -34.08 -21.04
CA HIS A 110 -26.31 -35.45 -20.98
C HIS A 110 -26.18 -35.96 -19.55
N ASP A 111 -27.32 -36.43 -19.04
CA ASP A 111 -27.47 -37.25 -17.85
C ASP A 111 -26.43 -38.37 -17.80
N HIS A 112 -25.62 -38.37 -16.75
CA HIS A 112 -25.13 -39.61 -16.18
C HIS A 112 -25.48 -39.64 -14.70
N HIS A 113 -26.70 -40.14 -14.47
CA HIS A 113 -27.07 -40.86 -13.26
C HIS A 113 -26.06 -41.97 -12.98
N ASP A 114 -25.45 -41.96 -11.79
CA ASP A 114 -25.15 -43.14 -10.98
C ASP A 114 -24.86 -42.66 -9.55
N HIS A 115 -25.83 -42.73 -8.63
CA HIS A 115 -25.96 -43.82 -7.65
C HIS A 115 -24.69 -44.05 -6.82
N HIS A 116 -24.67 -43.50 -5.59
CA HIS A 116 -24.26 -44.26 -4.41
C HIS A 116 -24.76 -43.62 -3.10
N ASP A 117 -25.75 -44.31 -2.53
CA ASP A 117 -26.00 -44.67 -1.13
C ASP A 117 -25.50 -43.79 0.03
N ASP A 118 -26.51 -43.20 0.68
CA ASP A 118 -26.82 -43.28 2.12
C ASP A 118 -25.79 -43.93 3.06
N HIS A 119 -25.24 -43.11 3.97
CA HIS A 119 -25.06 -43.54 5.35
C HIS A 119 -25.44 -42.43 6.33
N HIS A 120 -26.61 -42.61 6.92
CA HIS A 120 -27.09 -41.92 8.12
C HIS A 120 -26.18 -42.17 9.33
N HIS A 121 -25.64 -41.12 9.94
CA HIS A 121 -25.34 -41.14 11.38
C HIS A 121 -25.97 -39.94 12.10
N SER A 122 -27.10 -40.28 12.73
CA SER A 122 -27.80 -39.52 13.75
C SER A 122 -27.11 -39.71 15.10
N PHE A 123 -26.51 -38.65 15.63
CA PHE A 123 -26.35 -38.37 17.06
C PHE A 123 -26.41 -36.84 17.16
N GLY A 124 -27.17 -36.17 18.01
CA GLY A 124 -27.83 -36.54 19.24
C GLY A 124 -27.97 -35.20 19.98
N LYS A 125 -29.21 -34.82 20.29
CA LYS A 125 -29.58 -33.54 20.90
C LYS A 125 -29.12 -33.44 22.35
N SER A 126 -28.56 -32.29 22.74
CA SER A 126 -28.72 -31.64 24.05
C SER A 126 -28.23 -30.19 23.88
N SER A 127 -29.07 -29.15 23.80
CA SER A 127 -29.95 -28.60 24.85
C SER A 127 -29.18 -28.15 26.08
N MET A 128 -28.70 -26.91 26.08
CA MET A 128 -28.84 -26.03 27.24
C MET A 128 -28.72 -24.56 26.83
N GLU A 129 -29.75 -23.82 27.22
CA GLU A 129 -29.94 -22.38 27.07
C GLU A 129 -28.84 -21.60 27.80
N SER A 130 -28.36 -20.52 27.19
CA SER A 130 -27.90 -19.36 27.95
C SER A 130 -28.09 -18.11 27.11
N SER A 131 -29.11 -17.37 27.52
CA SER A 131 -29.52 -16.07 27.04
C SER A 131 -28.47 -15.02 27.41
N MET A 132 -27.80 -14.44 26.42
CA MET A 132 -27.21 -13.10 26.54
C MET A 132 -27.46 -12.32 25.25
N ASP A 133 -28.38 -11.36 25.38
CA ASP A 133 -28.64 -10.31 24.42
C ASP A 133 -27.36 -9.54 24.12
N ASN A 134 -26.78 -9.83 22.95
CA ASN A 134 -25.68 -9.05 22.41
C ASN A 134 -26.21 -8.33 21.17
N HIS A 135 -26.35 -7.01 21.28
CA HIS A 135 -26.71 -6.11 20.19
C HIS A 135 -25.71 -6.27 19.04
N HIS A 136 -26.02 -7.17 18.11
CA HIS A 136 -25.32 -7.28 16.83
C HIS A 136 -25.65 -6.05 16.00
N HIS A 137 -24.75 -5.08 16.05
CA HIS A 137 -24.68 -3.97 15.12
C HIS A 137 -24.67 -4.53 13.70
N LEU A 138 -25.79 -4.38 13.00
CA LEU A 138 -26.02 -4.77 11.61
C LEU A 138 -25.14 -3.92 10.69
N VAL A 139 -23.83 -4.16 10.71
CA VAL A 139 -22.94 -3.72 9.63
C VAL A 139 -23.35 -4.59 8.44
N GLN A 140 -24.12 -4.00 7.52
CA GLN A 140 -24.30 -4.54 6.18
C GLN A 140 -22.92 -4.58 5.52
N GLU A 141 -22.17 -5.65 5.80
CA GLU A 141 -21.03 -6.05 5.00
C GLU A 141 -21.59 -6.37 3.62
N SER A 142 -21.57 -5.36 2.76
CA SER A 142 -21.72 -5.50 1.32
C SER A 142 -20.61 -6.44 0.87
N SER A 143 -20.89 -7.76 0.91
CA SER A 143 -20.02 -8.77 0.39
C SER A 143 -19.83 -8.45 -1.08
N ARG A 144 -18.71 -7.78 -1.39
CA ARG A 144 -18.34 -7.43 -2.75
C ARG A 144 -18.23 -8.76 -3.46
N LYS A 145 -19.27 -9.14 -4.22
CA LYS A 145 -19.28 -10.31 -5.10
C LYS A 145 -17.99 -10.25 -5.89
N ARG A 146 -16.99 -11.03 -5.46
CA ARG A 146 -15.71 -11.12 -6.15
C ARG A 146 -16.09 -11.57 -7.53
N ARG A 147 -15.89 -10.69 -8.53
CA ARG A 147 -16.13 -11.06 -9.92
C ARG A 147 -15.41 -12.39 -10.11
N PRO A 148 -16.11 -13.44 -10.58
CA PRO A 148 -15.47 -14.72 -10.84
C PRO A 148 -14.23 -14.38 -11.66
N ALA A 149 -13.06 -14.79 -11.17
CA ALA A 149 -11.84 -14.59 -11.91
C ALA A 149 -12.11 -15.20 -13.28
N THR A 150 -12.30 -14.37 -14.30
CA THR A 150 -12.66 -14.82 -15.64
C THR A 150 -11.42 -15.55 -16.14
N LEU A 151 -11.35 -16.82 -15.81
CA LEU A 151 -10.25 -17.70 -16.13
C LEU A 151 -10.35 -17.87 -17.65
N PHE A 152 -9.43 -17.21 -18.37
CA PHE A 152 -9.22 -17.49 -19.78
C PHE A 152 -9.21 -19.01 -20.01
N SER A 153 -9.99 -19.48 -20.98
CA SER A 153 -10.04 -20.88 -21.35
C SER A 153 -8.64 -21.36 -21.75
N ASP A 154 -8.32 -22.63 -21.51
CA ASP A 154 -7.00 -23.16 -21.87
C ASP A 154 -6.70 -23.05 -23.37
N SER A 155 -7.73 -23.18 -24.22
CA SER A 155 -7.62 -22.99 -25.67
C SER A 155 -7.23 -21.55 -26.05
N TYR A 156 -7.83 -20.56 -25.39
CA TYR A 156 -7.48 -19.15 -25.60
C TYR A 156 -6.05 -18.87 -25.13
N VAL A 157 -5.65 -19.39 -23.96
CA VAL A 157 -4.29 -19.24 -23.45
C VAL A 157 -3.28 -19.86 -24.40
N ALA A 158 -3.56 -21.07 -24.93
CA ALA A 158 -2.68 -21.72 -25.89
C ALA A 158 -2.50 -20.90 -27.18
N LYS A 159 -3.55 -20.21 -27.64
CA LYS A 159 -3.51 -19.36 -28.84
C LYS A 159 -2.75 -18.05 -28.63
N GLU A 160 -2.93 -17.39 -27.48
CA GLU A 160 -2.30 -16.08 -27.20
C GLU A 160 -0.90 -16.21 -26.57
N MET A 161 -0.53 -17.38 -26.06
CA MET A 161 0.75 -17.59 -25.40
C MET A 161 1.89 -17.74 -26.39
N ASP A 162 2.79 -16.76 -26.38
CA ASP A 162 4.11 -16.88 -27.00
C ASP A 162 4.97 -17.84 -26.17
N ILE A 163 4.97 -19.12 -26.58
CA ILE A 163 5.68 -20.21 -25.89
C ILE A 163 7.18 -19.93 -25.87
N ALA A 164 7.77 -19.47 -26.97
CA ALA A 164 9.20 -19.18 -27.05
C ALA A 164 9.61 -18.11 -26.02
N ALA A 165 8.80 -17.06 -25.87
CA ALA A 165 9.04 -16.03 -24.86
C ALA A 165 8.92 -16.56 -23.42
N VAL A 166 7.98 -17.47 -23.14
CA VAL A 166 7.83 -18.14 -21.83
C VAL A 166 9.03 -19.03 -21.54
N GLU A 167 9.46 -19.84 -22.51
CA GLU A 167 10.59 -20.76 -22.36
C GLU A 167 11.92 -20.03 -22.24
N ALA A 168 12.03 -18.85 -22.85
CA ALA A 168 13.16 -17.96 -22.69
C ALA A 168 13.26 -17.36 -21.27
N THR A 169 12.23 -17.46 -20.42
CA THR A 169 12.30 -16.90 -19.05
C THR A 169 13.24 -17.70 -18.14
N ARG A 170 13.97 -17.00 -17.26
CA ARG A 170 14.87 -17.65 -16.30
C ARG A 170 14.18 -18.69 -15.43
N SER A 171 12.96 -18.39 -14.95
CA SER A 171 12.20 -19.30 -14.09
C SER A 171 11.87 -20.60 -14.80
N TYR A 172 11.48 -20.54 -16.08
CA TYR A 172 11.18 -21.75 -16.85
C TYR A 172 12.46 -22.53 -17.21
N ARG A 173 13.57 -21.85 -17.52
CA ARG A 173 14.87 -22.53 -17.70
C ARG A 173 15.30 -23.29 -16.45
N THR A 174 15.21 -22.67 -15.27
CA THR A 174 15.49 -23.36 -14.00
C THR A 174 14.56 -24.56 -13.79
N TRP A 175 13.29 -24.46 -14.20
CA TRP A 175 12.36 -25.60 -14.17
C TRP A 175 12.73 -26.72 -15.15
N LEU A 176 13.31 -26.41 -16.30
CA LEU A 176 13.82 -27.42 -17.23
C LEU A 176 15.02 -28.18 -16.66
N ASP A 177 15.89 -27.49 -15.92
CA ASP A 177 17.11 -28.07 -15.34
C ASP A 177 16.86 -28.93 -14.10
N LEU A 178 15.63 -28.95 -13.56
CA LEU A 178 15.27 -29.76 -12.39
C LEU A 178 15.02 -31.23 -12.75
N PRO A 179 15.44 -32.19 -11.88
CA PRO A 179 15.11 -33.59 -12.07
C PRO A 179 13.61 -33.86 -11.83
N ASP A 180 13.08 -34.93 -12.43
CA ASP A 180 11.69 -35.34 -12.21
C ASP A 180 11.43 -35.66 -10.73
N GLY A 181 10.24 -35.27 -10.24
CA GLY A 181 9.88 -35.31 -8.83
C GLY A 181 10.36 -34.10 -8.01
N ALA A 182 11.28 -33.27 -8.52
CA ALA A 182 11.73 -32.09 -7.79
C ALA A 182 10.63 -31.04 -7.64
N GLU A 183 10.64 -30.37 -6.50
CA GLU A 183 9.72 -29.28 -6.19
C GLU A 183 10.25 -27.95 -6.71
N PHE A 184 9.37 -27.19 -7.36
CA PHE A 184 9.66 -25.83 -7.81
C PHE A 184 8.61 -24.88 -7.26
N VAL A 185 9.05 -23.92 -6.45
CA VAL A 185 8.16 -22.91 -5.88
C VAL A 185 8.30 -21.62 -6.70
N TYR A 186 7.18 -21.18 -7.27
CA TYR A 186 7.09 -19.89 -7.93
C TYR A 186 6.08 -19.00 -7.19
N ASN A 187 4.85 -18.88 -7.69
CA ASN A 187 3.72 -18.31 -6.94
C ASN A 187 2.89 -19.39 -6.21
N GLN A 188 3.04 -20.63 -6.66
CA GLN A 188 2.49 -21.85 -6.09
C GLN A 188 3.56 -22.95 -6.24
N LYS A 189 3.33 -24.09 -5.62
CA LYS A 189 4.24 -25.25 -5.68
C LYS A 189 3.95 -26.10 -6.91
N TYR A 190 4.99 -26.42 -7.68
CA TYR A 190 4.95 -27.30 -8.84
C TYR A 190 5.88 -28.50 -8.62
N ILE A 191 5.56 -29.65 -9.22
CA ILE A 191 6.36 -30.88 -9.12
C ILE A 191 6.75 -31.28 -10.53
N LYS A 192 8.05 -31.36 -10.80
CA LYS A 192 8.58 -31.71 -12.13
C LYS A 192 8.15 -33.14 -12.49
N GLY A 193 7.76 -33.36 -13.74
CA GLY A 193 7.26 -34.65 -14.22
C GLY A 193 5.79 -34.96 -13.86
N ARG A 194 5.14 -34.18 -12.97
CA ARG A 194 3.70 -34.36 -12.69
C ARG A 194 2.85 -33.81 -13.83
N GLU A 195 1.86 -34.59 -14.26
CA GLU A 195 0.96 -34.23 -15.35
C GLU A 195 0.28 -32.86 -15.12
N GLY A 196 0.24 -32.03 -16.16
CA GLY A 196 -0.35 -30.69 -16.13
C GLY A 196 0.45 -29.61 -15.39
N HIS A 197 1.43 -29.96 -14.54
CA HIS A 197 2.20 -28.97 -13.78
C HIS A 197 3.07 -28.09 -14.68
N ASP A 198 3.61 -28.65 -15.77
CA ASP A 198 4.37 -27.90 -16.77
C ASP A 198 3.49 -26.82 -17.44
N TRP A 199 2.30 -27.21 -17.92
CA TRP A 199 1.33 -26.29 -18.50
C TRP A 199 0.89 -25.21 -17.51
N LEU A 200 0.59 -25.59 -16.27
CA LEU A 200 0.20 -24.64 -15.22
C LEU A 200 1.31 -23.62 -14.94
N LEU A 201 2.59 -24.05 -14.94
CA LEU A 201 3.71 -23.15 -14.78
C LEU A 201 3.85 -22.19 -15.96
N LYS A 202 3.80 -22.69 -17.21
CA LYS A 202 3.82 -21.85 -18.42
C LYS A 202 2.70 -20.81 -18.39
N LYS A 203 1.47 -21.24 -18.08
CA LYS A 203 0.28 -20.39 -17.94
C LYS A 203 0.48 -19.32 -16.86
N ASN A 204 1.10 -19.65 -15.72
CA ASN A 204 1.39 -18.67 -14.67
C ASN A 204 2.42 -17.62 -15.10
N ILE A 205 3.52 -18.05 -15.73
CA ILE A 205 4.57 -17.16 -16.27
C ILE A 205 3.97 -16.22 -17.32
N TRP A 206 3.22 -16.76 -18.27
CA TRP A 206 2.56 -15.99 -19.33
C TRP A 206 1.59 -14.95 -18.77
N ARG A 207 0.71 -15.32 -17.81
CA ARG A 207 -0.20 -14.37 -17.14
C ARG A 207 0.55 -13.19 -16.55
N ARG A 208 1.69 -13.43 -15.87
CA ARG A 208 2.53 -12.35 -15.32
C ARG A 208 3.19 -11.51 -16.41
N MET A 209 3.61 -12.11 -17.52
CA MET A 209 4.14 -11.37 -18.67
C MET A 209 3.08 -10.49 -19.31
N ARG A 210 1.87 -11.01 -19.54
CA ARG A 210 0.73 -10.25 -20.05
C ARG A 210 0.37 -9.08 -19.13
N TYR A 211 0.18 -9.35 -17.83
CA TYR A 211 -0.11 -8.31 -16.84
C TYR A 211 0.94 -7.18 -16.83
N ARG A 212 2.23 -7.50 -16.93
CA ARG A 212 3.29 -6.48 -17.02
C ARG A 212 3.21 -5.67 -18.32
N ARG A 213 2.90 -6.30 -19.45
CA ARG A 213 2.69 -5.61 -20.73
C ARG A 213 1.48 -4.67 -20.67
N GLU A 214 0.36 -5.13 -20.14
CA GLU A 214 -0.86 -4.33 -19.98
C GLU A 214 -0.65 -3.16 -19.02
N ASN A 215 -0.06 -3.38 -17.85
CA ASN A 215 0.29 -2.29 -16.94
C ASN A 215 1.26 -1.29 -17.59
N LYS A 216 2.27 -1.77 -18.34
CA LYS A 216 3.19 -0.88 -19.06
C LYS A 216 2.44 -0.02 -20.08
N LYS A 217 1.48 -0.59 -20.82
CA LYS A 217 0.62 0.16 -21.75
C LYS A 217 -0.21 1.21 -21.01
N ILE A 218 -0.85 0.85 -19.90
CA ILE A 218 -1.65 1.78 -19.08
C ILE A 218 -0.79 2.94 -18.55
N VAL A 219 0.40 2.63 -18.02
CA VAL A 219 1.34 3.64 -17.51
C VAL A 219 1.87 4.50 -18.64
N HIS A 220 2.20 3.92 -19.80
CA HIS A 220 2.66 4.67 -20.96
C HIS A 220 1.61 5.64 -21.46
N ALA A 221 0.37 5.17 -21.67
CA ALA A 221 -0.74 6.02 -22.07
C ALA A 221 -1.01 7.14 -21.06
N PHE A 222 -0.90 6.86 -19.76
CA PHE A 222 -1.01 7.87 -18.72
C PHE A 222 0.12 8.91 -18.78
N LEU A 223 1.37 8.49 -19.04
CA LEU A 223 2.49 9.42 -19.19
C LEU A 223 2.36 10.26 -20.47
N GLU A 224 1.98 9.66 -21.60
CA GLU A 224 1.75 10.38 -22.86
C GLU A 224 0.63 11.43 -22.73
N GLN A 225 -0.45 11.11 -22.02
CA GLN A 225 -1.52 12.08 -21.74
C GLN A 225 -1.02 13.27 -20.91
N ASN A 226 -0.12 13.04 -19.95
CA ASN A 226 0.45 14.11 -19.14
C ASN A 226 1.49 14.94 -19.90
N ASP A 227 2.32 14.31 -20.75
CA ASP A 227 3.36 14.99 -21.53
C ASP A 227 2.76 15.84 -22.66
N THR A 228 1.63 15.42 -23.23
CA THR A 228 0.93 16.15 -24.31
C THR A 228 0.17 17.38 -23.78
N ALA A 229 -0.03 17.50 -22.47
CA ALA A 229 -0.61 18.67 -21.81
C ALA A 229 0.45 19.39 -20.95
N PRO A 230 1.49 20.01 -21.55
CA PRO A 230 2.56 20.67 -20.80
C PRO A 230 2.07 21.82 -19.90
N GLY A 231 0.83 22.31 -20.09
CA GLY A 231 0.20 23.32 -19.23
C GLY A 231 -0.47 22.79 -17.95
N LEU A 232 -0.71 21.48 -17.80
CA LEU A 232 -1.34 20.93 -16.59
C LEU A 232 -0.32 20.39 -15.57
N ALA A 233 0.86 19.97 -16.03
CA ALA A 233 1.92 19.47 -15.15
C ALA A 233 2.48 20.55 -14.22
N SER A 234 2.50 21.83 -14.63
CA SER A 234 2.85 22.95 -13.74
C SER A 234 1.79 23.16 -12.66
N HIS A 235 0.51 23.01 -13.01
CA HIS A 235 -0.61 23.24 -12.09
C HIS A 235 -0.69 22.22 -10.95
N ILE A 236 -0.28 20.96 -11.19
CA ILE A 236 -0.26 19.91 -10.16
C ILE A 236 0.91 20.08 -9.19
N VAL A 237 2.06 20.58 -9.66
CA VAL A 237 3.19 20.93 -8.80
C VAL A 237 2.85 22.15 -7.95
N ASP A 238 2.17 23.14 -8.53
CA ASP A 238 1.68 24.32 -7.81
C ASP A 238 0.61 23.97 -6.77
N GLU A 239 -0.31 23.04 -7.05
CA GLU A 239 -1.32 22.59 -6.07
C GLU A 239 -0.71 21.82 -4.89
N ALA A 240 0.28 20.95 -5.16
CA ALA A 240 1.02 20.27 -4.10
C ALA A 240 1.85 21.24 -3.26
N LEU A 241 2.48 22.25 -3.90
CA LEU A 241 3.19 23.35 -3.23
C LEU A 241 2.25 24.23 -2.41
N LEU A 242 1.07 24.58 -2.93
CA LEU A 242 0.04 25.32 -2.18
C LEU A 242 -0.41 24.52 -0.96
N THR A 243 -0.59 23.21 -1.09
CA THR A 243 -0.96 22.35 0.04
C THR A 243 0.16 22.30 1.09
N THR A 244 1.43 22.25 0.67
CA THR A 244 2.57 22.27 1.61
C THR A 244 2.75 23.63 2.27
N HIS A 245 2.58 24.73 1.52
CA HIS A 245 2.61 26.08 2.07
C HIS A 245 1.45 26.34 3.02
N SER A 246 0.25 25.79 2.77
CA SER A 246 -0.88 25.89 3.68
C SER A 246 -0.64 25.12 4.98
N ILE A 247 0.03 23.96 4.93
CA ILE A 247 0.41 23.19 6.13
C ILE A 247 1.48 23.95 6.94
N LEU A 248 2.52 24.48 6.28
CA LEU A 248 3.56 25.26 6.95
C LEU A 248 3.03 26.58 7.53
N ALA A 249 2.08 27.23 6.84
CA ALA A 249 1.42 28.42 7.35
C ALA A 249 0.55 28.10 8.57
N ALA A 250 -0.17 26.97 8.58
CA ALA A 250 -0.92 26.52 9.75
C ALA A 250 0.01 26.24 10.94
N ASP A 251 1.17 25.62 10.71
CA ASP A 251 2.16 25.33 11.76
C ASP A 251 2.74 26.63 12.37
N ALA A 252 3.04 27.62 11.52
CA ALA A 252 3.52 28.94 11.97
C ALA A 252 2.46 29.73 12.77
N VAL A 253 1.19 29.66 12.35
CA VAL A 253 0.07 30.26 13.12
C VAL A 253 -0.08 29.56 14.47
N THR A 254 0.06 28.23 14.49
CA THR A 254 -0.04 27.44 15.72
C THR A 254 1.08 27.79 16.70
N GLN A 255 2.32 27.92 16.23
CA GLN A 255 3.45 28.35 17.05
C GLN A 255 3.26 29.77 17.60
N ALA A 256 2.84 30.73 16.76
CA ALA A 256 2.61 32.10 17.20
C ALA A 256 1.48 32.22 18.23
N SER A 257 0.42 31.42 18.10
CA SER A 257 -0.66 31.36 19.10
C SER A 257 -0.21 30.75 20.42
N VAL A 258 0.66 29.74 20.39
CA VAL A 258 1.25 29.13 21.61
C VAL A 258 2.20 30.11 22.31
N GLU A 259 3.05 30.82 21.55
CA GLU A 259 3.93 31.86 22.12
C GLU A 259 3.13 33.00 22.74
N ALA A 260 2.10 33.51 22.06
CA ALA A 260 1.23 34.55 22.59
C ALA A 260 0.48 34.11 23.85
N ALA A 261 0.03 32.84 23.91
CA ALA A 261 -0.61 32.28 25.11
C ALA A 261 0.39 32.19 26.28
N LEU A 262 1.63 31.76 26.02
CA LEU A 262 2.69 31.70 27.03
C LEU A 262 3.08 33.09 27.57
N GLU A 263 3.18 34.09 26.70
CA GLU A 263 3.47 35.48 27.11
C GLU A 263 2.34 36.09 27.94
N SER A 264 1.08 35.75 27.63
CA SER A 264 -0.08 36.21 28.41
C SER A 264 -0.19 35.56 29.79
N ALA A 265 0.41 34.37 29.97
CA ALA A 265 0.37 33.62 31.22
C ALA A 265 1.39 34.11 32.27
N ASP A 266 2.38 34.92 31.90
CA ASP A 266 3.46 35.41 32.79
C ASP A 266 2.94 36.37 33.90
N GLY A 267 1.66 36.74 33.84
CA GLY A 267 0.97 37.49 34.90
C GLY A 267 0.17 36.66 35.91
N SER A 268 -0.02 35.35 35.68
CA SER A 268 -0.90 34.52 36.51
C SER A 268 -0.16 33.80 37.65
N LYS A 269 -0.87 33.55 38.75
CA LYS A 269 -0.30 32.90 39.93
C LYS A 269 0.13 31.48 39.57
N LYS A 270 1.29 31.07 40.09
CA LYS A 270 2.05 29.82 39.83
C LYS A 270 1.27 28.48 39.91
N GLY A 271 -0.01 28.49 40.26
CA GLY A 271 -0.86 27.29 40.33
C GLY A 271 -1.52 26.91 38.99
N ASP A 272 -1.74 27.86 38.08
CA ASP A 272 -2.60 27.63 36.90
C ASP A 272 -1.83 27.13 35.67
N TYR A 273 -0.49 27.09 35.75
CA TYR A 273 0.37 26.71 34.62
C TYR A 273 0.28 25.22 34.26
N GLU A 274 0.07 24.32 35.24
CA GLU A 274 -0.06 22.89 34.95
C GLU A 274 -1.36 22.56 34.21
N GLU A 275 -2.45 23.25 34.54
CA GLU A 275 -3.76 23.01 33.94
C GLU A 275 -3.83 23.54 32.50
N VAL A 276 -3.26 24.73 32.25
CA VAL A 276 -3.12 25.29 30.90
C VAL A 276 -2.18 24.42 30.05
N SER A 277 -1.07 23.94 30.61
CA SER A 277 -0.15 23.05 29.88
C SER A 277 -0.81 21.72 29.52
N ALA A 278 -1.59 21.12 30.43
CA ALA A 278 -2.32 19.88 30.17
C ALA A 278 -3.42 20.05 29.10
N ALA A 279 -4.13 21.18 29.11
CA ALA A 279 -5.13 21.49 28.09
C ALA A 279 -4.52 21.67 26.69
N VAL A 280 -3.37 22.33 26.60
CA VAL A 280 -2.61 22.50 25.34
C VAL A 280 -2.10 21.15 24.84
N GLU A 281 -1.51 20.31 25.69
CA GLU A 281 -1.06 18.97 25.30
C GLU A 281 -2.21 18.08 24.83
N ALA A 282 -3.36 18.13 25.50
CA ALA A 282 -4.55 17.39 25.10
C ALA A 282 -5.07 17.85 23.72
N ALA A 283 -5.13 19.16 23.48
CA ALA A 283 -5.53 19.72 22.20
C ALA A 283 -4.57 19.33 21.06
N MET A 284 -3.26 19.39 21.31
CA MET A 284 -2.24 18.93 20.36
C MET A 284 -2.39 17.42 20.08
N GLY A 285 -2.68 16.61 21.10
CA GLY A 285 -2.92 15.17 20.93
C GLY A 285 -4.13 14.87 20.05
N VAL A 286 -5.23 15.62 20.21
CA VAL A 286 -6.42 15.48 19.36
C VAL A 286 -6.10 15.87 17.92
N ALA A 287 -5.45 17.02 17.70
CA ALA A 287 -5.06 17.48 16.36
C ALA A 287 -4.13 16.48 15.64
N ASP A 288 -3.14 15.94 16.36
CA ASP A 288 -2.17 14.98 15.83
C ASP A 288 -2.84 13.62 15.51
N SER A 289 -3.85 13.22 16.29
CA SER A 289 -4.66 12.02 16.01
C SER A 289 -5.51 12.17 14.73
N TYR A 290 -6.06 13.37 14.49
CA TYR A 290 -6.84 13.68 13.28
C TYR A 290 -5.94 13.74 12.04
N ALA A 291 -4.75 14.32 12.15
CA ALA A 291 -3.77 14.40 11.07
C ALA A 291 -3.23 13.02 10.66
N LYS A 292 -3.10 12.08 11.61
CA LYS A 292 -2.65 10.71 11.36
C LYS A 292 -3.74 9.75 10.87
N SER A 293 -5.02 10.17 10.88
CA SER A 293 -6.12 9.33 10.42
C SER A 293 -6.07 9.12 8.90
N PRO A 294 -5.90 7.87 8.41
CA PRO A 294 -5.76 7.58 6.98
C PRO A 294 -7.05 7.81 6.17
N TYR A 295 -8.18 8.04 6.83
CA TYR A 295 -9.46 8.35 6.18
C TYR A 295 -9.58 9.82 5.76
N ASN A 296 -9.02 10.74 6.55
CA ASN A 296 -9.21 12.18 6.38
C ASN A 296 -8.41 12.74 5.20
N VAL A 297 -7.21 12.22 4.95
CA VAL A 297 -6.34 12.64 3.83
C VAL A 297 -6.90 12.23 2.45
N VAL A 298 -7.80 11.24 2.40
CA VAL A 298 -8.24 10.62 1.14
C VAL A 298 -9.58 11.17 0.64
N HIS A 299 -10.42 11.72 1.52
CA HIS A 299 -11.81 12.00 1.17
C HIS A 299 -12.20 13.48 1.05
N ASN A 300 -11.56 14.44 1.75
CA ASN A 300 -11.77 15.86 1.46
C ASN A 300 -10.67 16.76 2.08
N PRO A 301 -9.58 17.08 1.37
CA PRO A 301 -8.44 17.80 1.95
C PRO A 301 -8.80 19.22 2.44
N LEU A 302 -9.80 19.88 1.85
CA LEU A 302 -10.27 21.21 2.25
C LEU A 302 -11.08 21.21 3.56
N ASP A 303 -11.86 20.16 3.84
CA ASP A 303 -12.63 20.06 5.09
C ASP A 303 -11.72 19.71 6.27
N THR A 304 -10.64 18.96 6.03
CA THR A 304 -9.63 18.68 7.07
C THR A 304 -8.90 19.93 7.57
N VAL A 305 -8.61 20.87 6.68
CA VAL A 305 -7.88 22.11 7.05
C VAL A 305 -8.79 23.05 7.83
N THR A 306 -10.08 23.11 7.48
CA THR A 306 -11.06 23.92 8.20
C THR A 306 -11.43 23.32 9.56
N THR A 307 -11.51 21.99 9.67
CA THR A 307 -11.78 21.31 10.95
C THR A 307 -10.59 21.33 11.91
N THR A 308 -9.34 21.20 11.44
CA THR A 308 -8.16 21.35 12.33
C THR A 308 -7.96 22.80 12.77
N ALA A 309 -8.16 23.77 11.89
CA ALA A 309 -8.14 25.18 12.25
C ALA A 309 -9.26 25.55 13.24
N GLY A 310 -10.46 25.01 13.04
CA GLY A 310 -11.59 25.17 13.97
C GLY A 310 -11.34 24.53 15.33
N ALA A 311 -10.75 23.33 15.38
CA ALA A 311 -10.39 22.66 16.61
C ALA A 311 -9.28 23.40 17.38
N LEU A 312 -8.30 23.96 16.68
CA LEU A 312 -7.26 24.80 17.27
C LEU A 312 -7.80 26.13 17.79
N ASP A 313 -8.70 26.81 17.05
CA ASP A 313 -9.38 28.03 17.53
C ASP A 313 -10.26 27.74 18.75
N ALA A 314 -10.99 26.62 18.75
CA ALA A 314 -11.78 26.19 19.90
C ALA A 314 -10.92 25.87 21.13
N ALA A 315 -9.79 25.19 20.94
CA ALA A 315 -8.83 24.91 22.01
C ALA A 315 -8.20 26.21 22.57
N ALA A 316 -7.84 27.15 21.70
CA ALA A 316 -7.32 28.45 22.11
C ALA A 316 -8.36 29.27 22.90
N ARG A 317 -9.63 29.24 22.48
CA ARG A 317 -10.75 29.88 23.21
C ARG A 317 -11.02 29.22 24.56
N LEU A 318 -10.95 27.89 24.64
CA LEU A 318 -11.09 27.15 25.91
C LEU A 318 -9.95 27.49 26.87
N ALA A 319 -8.71 27.55 26.39
CA ALA A 319 -7.57 27.96 27.21
C ALA A 319 -7.68 29.41 27.70
N ALA A 320 -8.16 30.33 26.84
CA ALA A 320 -8.40 31.73 27.22
C ALA A 320 -9.58 31.88 28.21
N ALA A 321 -10.64 31.07 28.06
CA ALA A 321 -11.76 31.06 29.00
C ALA A 321 -11.30 30.56 30.38
N ALA A 322 -10.54 29.47 30.43
CA ALA A 322 -9.99 28.90 31.66
C ALA A 322 -9.07 29.89 32.40
N SER A 323 -8.23 30.65 31.69
CA SER A 323 -7.34 31.64 32.31
C SER A 323 -8.05 32.89 32.84
N SER A 324 -9.26 33.18 32.33
CA SER A 324 -10.05 34.35 32.74
C SER A 324 -10.95 34.12 33.96
N GLY A 325 -10.99 32.89 34.49
CA GLY A 325 -11.82 32.54 35.66
C GLY A 325 -13.32 32.65 35.41
N VAL A 326 -13.75 32.49 34.15
CA VAL A 326 -15.16 32.58 33.75
C VAL A 326 -15.87 31.28 34.14
N ASP A 327 -17.07 31.42 34.71
CA ASP A 327 -17.91 30.33 35.26
C ASP A 327 -18.02 29.10 34.32
N ASP A 328 -18.08 27.90 34.92
CA ASP A 328 -18.09 26.57 34.27
C ASP A 328 -19.10 26.42 33.12
N ASP A 329 -20.17 27.22 33.12
CA ASP A 329 -21.19 27.24 32.08
C ASP A 329 -20.69 27.76 30.72
N ALA A 330 -19.67 28.63 30.70
CA ALA A 330 -19.06 29.14 29.45
C ALA A 330 -18.14 28.09 28.79
N VAL A 331 -17.48 27.25 29.61
CA VAL A 331 -16.64 26.14 29.15
C VAL A 331 -17.53 25.06 28.51
N ALA A 332 -18.68 24.77 29.12
CA ALA A 332 -19.68 23.85 28.55
C ALA A 332 -20.27 24.34 27.22
N ALA A 333 -20.49 25.65 27.07
CA ALA A 333 -20.97 26.24 25.82
C ALA A 333 -19.94 26.19 24.68
N ALA A 334 -18.64 26.38 24.98
CA ALA A 334 -17.57 26.26 24.00
C ALA A 334 -17.33 24.80 23.54
N ALA A 335 -17.59 23.82 24.41
CA ALA A 335 -17.52 22.39 24.09
C ALA A 335 -18.73 21.90 23.25
N SER A 336 -19.78 22.71 23.10
CA SER A 336 -21.02 22.36 22.38
C SER A 336 -21.06 22.86 20.93
N ILE A 337 -19.93 23.31 20.37
CA ILE A 337 -19.84 23.62 18.94
C ILE A 337 -19.90 22.30 18.18
N ASP A 338 -20.99 22.04 17.45
CA ASP A 338 -21.11 20.92 16.53
C ASP A 338 -20.01 21.02 15.47
N VAL A 339 -19.07 20.06 15.51
CA VAL A 339 -17.98 19.84 14.54
C VAL A 339 -18.48 19.07 13.32
#